data_AF-A0A7V2CM48-F1
#
_entry.id   AF-A0A7V2CM48-F1
#
_cell.length_a   1.000
_cell.length_b   1.000
_cell.length_c   1.000
_cell.angle_alpha   90.00
_cell.angle_beta   90.00
_cell.angle_gamma   90.00
#
_symmetry.space_group_name_H-M   'P 1'
#
loop_
_entity.id
_entity.type
_entity.pdbx_description
1 polymer ?
#
loop_
_entity_poly.entity_id
_entity_poly.type
_entity_poly.pdbx_seq_one_letter_code
_entity_poly.pdbx_strand_id
1 'polypeptide(L)'
;MTTHERLTLWEKLRLWTGCGLCIGLFWPLGRLILARADPMAALTLAGRADLFTSWLSVSALMAVAGGVGAVTLGGRRTYSGLLTAAVGLAALNLRFGTVQQFLAAVGVDPVARRSVFAGLIGETILWSAAMSVALVTESLVVRWLGLGRTPPLPEVSQAKSARSAGQTPGWAVGLLATGIAAVVAVVVLSQTLARTDVAWVARKQVYFALGLSFFLASLAASQVLPHVAGFWHLLAPTVVSLPTSSWAWREPVTRIQYYEAIPELPRNWLVRALPVEYLSMGVIGSILGVWIGGRLAATRRAGAAA
;
A
#
# COMPACT_ATOMS: atom_id res chain seq x y z
N MET A 1 -14.14 8.58 -30.83
CA MET A 1 -13.64 7.32 -30.26
C MET A 1 -12.17 7.52 -29.88
N THR A 2 -11.88 7.96 -28.66
CA THR A 2 -10.50 8.29 -28.26
C THR A 2 -9.76 7.02 -27.83
N THR A 3 -8.62 6.76 -28.47
CA THR A 3 -7.64 5.67 -28.29
C THR A 3 -6.97 5.63 -26.91
N HIS A 4 -7.68 5.98 -25.83
CA HIS A 4 -7.08 6.38 -24.56
C HIS A 4 -6.83 5.28 -23.52
N GLU A 5 -7.18 4.00 -23.75
CA GLU A 5 -7.22 3.05 -22.61
C GLU A 5 -6.23 1.90 -22.62
N ARG A 6 -5.45 1.72 -23.68
CA ARG A 6 -4.33 0.75 -23.67
C ARG A 6 -3.04 1.50 -23.35
N LEU A 7 -2.37 1.10 -22.27
CA LEU A 7 -1.00 1.55 -22.02
C LEU A 7 -0.17 1.21 -23.25
N THR A 8 0.39 2.24 -23.86
CA THR A 8 1.35 2.04 -24.94
C THR A 8 2.54 1.23 -24.42
N LEU A 9 3.22 0.47 -25.29
CA LEU A 9 4.42 -0.28 -24.91
C LEU A 9 5.42 0.63 -24.18
N TRP A 10 5.53 1.87 -24.64
CA TRP A 10 6.38 2.90 -24.07
C TRP A 10 5.98 3.32 -22.64
N GLU A 11 4.69 3.47 -22.36
CA GLU A 11 4.20 3.77 -21.01
C GLU A 11 4.43 2.61 -20.05
N LYS A 12 4.28 1.37 -20.52
CA LYS A 12 4.64 0.18 -19.74
C LYS A 12 6.13 0.18 -19.42
N LEU A 13 6.99 0.43 -20.41
CA LEU A 13 8.44 0.49 -20.21
C LEU A 13 8.81 1.57 -19.19
N ARG A 14 8.23 2.78 -19.30
CA ARG A 14 8.43 3.86 -18.32
C ARG A 14 8.01 3.47 -16.91
N LEU A 15 6.87 2.79 -16.75
CA LEU A 15 6.43 2.28 -15.45
C LEU A 15 7.44 1.29 -14.87
N TRP A 16 7.89 0.33 -15.68
CA TRP A 16 8.89 -0.66 -15.26
C TRP A 16 10.23 -0.01 -14.91
N THR A 17 10.67 0.97 -15.69
CA THR A 17 11.89 1.75 -15.39
C THR A 17 11.75 2.51 -14.07
N GLY A 18 10.62 3.20 -13.85
CA GLY A 18 10.36 3.90 -12.58
C GLY A 18 10.37 2.97 -11.38
N CYS A 19 9.70 1.82 -11.48
CA CYS A 19 9.75 0.77 -10.45
C CYS A 19 11.17 0.25 -10.24
N GLY A 20 11.90 -0.06 -11.32
CA GLY A 20 13.27 -0.56 -11.26
C GLY A 20 14.25 0.42 -10.60
N LEU A 21 14.15 1.71 -10.92
CA LEU A 21 14.93 2.77 -10.28
C LEU A 21 14.60 2.86 -8.79
N CYS A 22 13.32 2.81 -8.40
CA CYS A 22 12.92 2.86 -7.00
C CYS A 22 13.40 1.62 -6.22
N ILE A 23 13.34 0.42 -6.82
CA ILE A 23 13.95 -0.78 -6.24
C ILE A 23 15.45 -0.58 -6.06
N GLY A 24 16.14 -0.09 -7.09
CA GLY A 24 17.59 0.19 -7.06
C GLY A 24 18.00 1.24 -6.02
N LEU A 25 17.13 2.21 -5.71
CA LEU A 25 17.33 3.21 -4.66
C LEU A 25 17.08 2.63 -3.27
N PHE A 26 15.93 1.98 -3.08
CA PHE A 26 15.53 1.42 -1.79
C PHE A 26 16.46 0.30 -1.35
N TRP A 27 16.90 -0.57 -2.26
CA TRP A 27 17.66 -1.77 -1.92
C TRP A 27 18.98 -1.50 -1.16
N PRO A 28 19.88 -0.61 -1.61
CA PRO A 28 21.08 -0.24 -0.88
C PRO A 28 20.83 0.85 0.19
N LEU A 29 20.13 1.94 -0.15
CA LEU A 29 20.01 3.10 0.74
C LEU A 29 19.06 2.81 1.90
N GLY A 30 17.92 2.17 1.63
CA GLY A 30 16.99 1.76 2.65
C GLY A 30 17.65 0.79 3.65
N ARG A 31 18.51 -0.12 3.17
CA ARG A 31 19.30 -0.97 4.07
C ARG A 31 20.26 -0.15 4.90
N LEU A 32 21.00 0.78 4.31
CA LEU A 32 21.99 1.57 5.04
C LEU A 32 21.33 2.42 6.14
N ILE A 33 20.16 2.99 5.84
CA ILE A 33 19.36 3.77 6.79
C ILE A 33 18.86 2.85 7.92
N LEU A 34 18.23 1.73 7.57
CA LEU A 34 17.54 0.88 8.55
C LEU A 34 18.43 -0.11 9.26
N ALA A 35 19.60 -0.48 8.73
CA ALA A 35 20.54 -1.38 9.41
C ALA A 35 21.10 -0.75 10.70
N ARG A 36 21.13 0.59 10.78
CA ARG A 36 21.49 1.32 12.00
C ARG A 36 20.41 1.18 13.06
N ALA A 37 19.14 1.22 12.65
CA ALA A 37 18.00 1.09 13.53
C ALA A 37 17.72 -0.36 13.91
N ASP A 38 17.84 -1.30 12.98
CA ASP A 38 17.34 -2.67 13.11
C ASP A 38 18.38 -3.76 12.78
N PRO A 39 19.25 -4.12 13.73
CA PRO A 39 20.19 -5.22 13.54
C PRO A 39 19.49 -6.59 13.50
N MET A 40 18.30 -6.71 14.10
CA MET A 40 17.45 -7.92 14.04
C MET A 40 16.75 -8.06 12.69
N ALA A 41 16.93 -7.08 11.81
CA ALA A 41 16.37 -6.98 10.50
C ALA A 41 14.83 -7.01 10.48
N ALA A 42 14.08 -6.82 11.56
CA ALA A 42 12.61 -6.95 11.52
C ALA A 42 11.87 -5.65 11.17
N LEU A 43 12.44 -4.76 10.35
CA LEU A 43 11.93 -3.44 9.92
C LEU A 43 10.92 -2.79 10.90
N THR A 44 11.24 -2.79 12.19
CA THR A 44 10.39 -2.27 13.26
C THR A 44 11.07 -1.06 13.86
N LEU A 45 10.30 -0.03 14.10
CA LEU A 45 10.73 1.18 14.77
C LEU A 45 10.43 1.13 16.28
N ALA A 46 9.49 0.28 16.71
CA ALA A 46 9.04 0.17 18.10
C ALA A 46 10.20 -0.03 19.09
N GLY A 47 10.27 0.85 20.10
CA GLY A 47 11.18 0.72 21.24
C GLY A 47 12.62 1.20 21.00
N ARG A 48 12.88 2.03 19.98
CA ARG A 48 14.25 2.45 19.61
C ARG A 48 14.49 3.95 19.72
N ALA A 49 15.68 4.33 20.19
CA ALA A 49 16.09 5.72 20.38
C ALA A 49 16.19 6.49 19.05
N ASP A 50 16.67 5.83 17.98
CA ASP A 50 16.87 6.46 16.66
C ASP A 50 15.66 6.32 15.72
N LEU A 51 14.48 6.04 16.27
CA LEU A 51 13.24 5.86 15.52
C LEU A 51 12.97 7.04 14.59
N PHE A 52 13.02 8.26 15.13
CA PHE A 52 12.61 9.45 14.41
C PHE A 52 13.54 9.77 13.24
N THR A 53 14.86 9.69 13.47
CA THR A 53 15.88 9.93 12.44
C THR A 53 15.79 8.93 11.29
N SER A 54 15.56 7.65 11.64
CA SER A 54 15.42 6.57 10.65
C SER A 54 14.14 6.74 9.84
N TRP A 55 13.03 7.04 10.50
CA TRP A 55 11.76 7.33 9.85
C TRP A 55 11.85 8.55 8.93
N LEU A 56 12.49 9.63 9.37
CA LEU A 56 12.68 10.84 8.56
C LEU A 56 13.51 10.54 7.31
N SER A 57 14.58 9.76 7.45
CA SER A 57 15.44 9.34 6.34
C SER A 57 14.69 8.47 5.32
N VAL A 58 13.88 7.51 5.79
CA VAL A 58 13.04 6.71 4.89
C VAL A 58 11.94 7.56 4.25
N SER A 59 11.36 8.51 4.97
CA SER A 59 10.37 9.44 4.43
C SER A 59 10.95 10.34 3.34
N ALA A 60 12.19 10.81 3.50
CA ALA A 60 12.92 11.50 2.44
C ALA A 60 13.14 10.59 1.21
N LEU A 61 13.50 9.32 1.43
CA LEU A 61 13.64 8.35 0.35
C LEU A 61 12.30 8.08 -0.37
N MET A 62 11.20 8.01 0.38
CA MET A 62 9.84 7.91 -0.16
C MET A 62 9.47 9.15 -0.99
N ALA A 63 9.85 10.35 -0.55
CA ALA A 63 9.66 11.59 -1.32
C ALA A 63 10.40 11.51 -2.66
N VAL A 64 11.70 11.16 -2.62
CA VAL A 64 12.54 11.03 -3.84
C VAL A 64 11.94 10.00 -4.79
N ALA A 65 11.57 8.82 -4.31
CA ALA A 65 10.95 7.80 -5.16
C ALA A 65 9.59 8.22 -5.73
N GLY A 66 8.76 8.90 -4.93
CA GLY A 66 7.51 9.50 -5.39
C GLY A 66 7.75 10.50 -6.54
N GLY A 67 8.77 11.34 -6.41
CA GLY A 67 9.18 12.28 -7.45
C GLY A 67 9.70 11.58 -8.71
N VAL A 68 10.60 10.59 -8.56
CA VAL A 68 11.13 9.80 -9.69
C VAL A 68 9.99 9.12 -10.47
N GLY A 69 9.07 8.44 -9.78
CA GLY A 69 7.92 7.81 -10.43
C GLY A 69 7.05 8.81 -11.19
N ALA A 70 6.75 9.95 -10.56
CA ALA A 70 5.96 11.02 -11.19
C ALA A 70 6.61 11.56 -12.48
N VAL A 71 7.93 11.78 -12.47
CA VAL A 71 8.70 12.22 -13.65
C VAL A 71 8.72 11.16 -14.73
N THR A 72 9.03 9.91 -14.39
CA THR A 72 9.13 8.83 -15.39
C THR A 72 7.83 8.57 -16.14
N LEU A 73 6.69 8.72 -15.47
CA LEU A 73 5.36 8.50 -16.03
C LEU A 73 4.69 9.77 -16.58
N GLY A 74 5.36 10.92 -16.45
CA GLY A 74 4.93 12.19 -17.03
C GLY A 74 3.55 12.64 -16.56
N GLY A 75 3.18 12.33 -15.31
CA GLY A 75 1.89 12.68 -14.71
C GLY A 75 0.64 12.14 -15.44
N ARG A 76 0.79 11.18 -16.36
CA ARG A 76 -0.33 10.62 -17.14
C ARG A 76 -1.24 9.70 -16.34
N ARG A 77 -0.73 9.13 -15.24
CA ARG A 77 -1.46 8.22 -14.35
C ARG A 77 -1.44 8.80 -12.96
N THR A 78 -2.60 8.87 -12.33
CA THR A 78 -2.73 9.23 -10.92
C THR A 78 -2.04 8.16 -10.07
N TYR A 79 -1.32 8.60 -9.02
CA TYR A 79 -0.63 7.74 -8.04
C TYR A 79 0.54 6.93 -8.59
N SER A 80 1.10 7.36 -9.72
CA SER A 80 2.28 6.76 -10.34
C SER A 80 3.51 6.81 -9.44
N GLY A 81 3.79 7.98 -8.86
CA GLY A 81 4.87 8.20 -7.90
C GLY A 81 4.72 7.34 -6.66
N LEU A 82 3.54 7.40 -6.05
CA LEU A 82 3.21 6.59 -4.88
C LEU A 82 3.36 5.09 -5.15
N LEU A 83 2.92 4.60 -6.32
CA LEU A 83 3.08 3.19 -6.71
C LEU A 83 4.57 2.80 -6.76
N THR A 84 5.41 3.59 -7.43
CA THR A 84 6.85 3.28 -7.53
C THR A 84 7.55 3.32 -6.17
N ALA A 85 7.17 4.26 -5.29
CA ALA A 85 7.67 4.33 -3.91
C ALA A 85 7.24 3.10 -3.09
N ALA A 86 5.98 2.68 -3.21
CA ALA A 86 5.46 1.48 -2.55
C ALA A 86 6.15 0.20 -3.05
N VAL A 87 6.46 0.10 -4.35
CA VAL A 87 7.24 -1.01 -4.93
C VAL A 87 8.68 -1.02 -4.39
N GLY A 88 9.33 0.14 -4.31
CA GLY A 88 10.64 0.28 -3.68
C GLY A 88 10.64 -0.18 -2.22
N LEU A 89 9.63 0.25 -1.45
CA LEU A 89 9.45 -0.16 -0.05
C LEU A 89 9.16 -1.66 0.08
N ALA A 90 8.33 -2.24 -0.79
CA ALA A 90 8.08 -3.68 -0.81
C ALA A 90 9.36 -4.47 -1.09
N ALA A 91 10.19 -4.01 -2.03
CA ALA A 91 11.48 -4.63 -2.32
C ALA A 91 12.46 -4.50 -1.16
N LEU A 92 12.46 -3.36 -0.47
CA LEU A 92 13.22 -3.21 0.78
C LEU A 92 12.76 -4.24 1.80
N ASN A 93 11.45 -4.33 2.06
CA ASN A 93 10.89 -5.23 3.06
C ASN A 93 11.27 -6.69 2.82
N LEU A 94 11.31 -7.17 1.56
CA LEU A 94 11.71 -8.54 1.22
C LEU A 94 13.08 -8.95 1.78
N ARG A 95 13.94 -7.98 2.13
CA ARG A 95 15.27 -8.21 2.69
C ARG A 95 15.28 -8.34 4.23
N PHE A 96 14.29 -7.77 4.89
CA PHE A 96 14.16 -7.74 6.35
C PHE A 96 13.52 -9.05 6.84
N GLY A 97 13.48 -9.32 8.13
CA GLY A 97 12.81 -10.46 8.75
C GLY A 97 11.29 -10.36 8.74
N THR A 98 10.64 -11.42 9.20
CA THR A 98 9.18 -11.52 9.29
C THR A 98 8.68 -11.19 10.70
N VAL A 99 7.37 -10.92 10.84
CA VAL A 99 6.76 -10.74 12.17
C VAL A 99 7.00 -11.94 13.08
N GLN A 100 7.12 -13.15 12.52
CA GLN A 100 7.42 -14.37 13.28
C GLN A 100 8.83 -14.34 13.88
N GLN A 101 9.83 -13.93 13.09
CA GLN A 101 11.20 -13.78 13.58
C GLN A 101 11.28 -12.68 14.64
N PHE A 102 10.54 -11.59 14.45
CA PHE A 102 10.45 -10.53 15.43
C PHE A 102 9.83 -10.99 16.76
N LEU A 103 8.70 -11.68 16.71
CA LEU A 103 8.04 -12.21 17.91
C LEU A 103 8.85 -13.33 18.58
N ALA A 104 9.65 -14.09 17.82
CA ALA A 104 10.57 -15.07 18.36
C ALA A 104 11.69 -14.38 19.18
N ALA A 105 12.23 -13.26 18.69
CA ALA A 105 13.25 -12.48 19.40
C ALA A 105 12.72 -11.84 20.69
N VAL A 106 11.44 -11.45 20.73
CA VAL A 106 10.79 -10.86 21.93
C VAL A 106 10.52 -11.91 23.02
N GLY A 107 10.45 -13.20 22.67
CA GLY A 107 10.14 -14.27 23.61
C GLY A 107 8.64 -14.37 23.95
N VAL A 108 8.28 -15.19 24.96
CA VAL A 108 6.88 -15.56 25.29
C VAL A 108 6.19 -14.66 26.32
N ASP A 109 6.88 -13.63 26.81
CA ASP A 109 6.31 -12.73 27.82
C ASP A 109 5.10 -11.94 27.27
N PRO A 110 3.89 -12.08 27.87
CA PRO A 110 2.71 -11.33 27.45
C PRO A 110 2.91 -9.81 27.51
N VAL A 111 3.62 -9.30 28.53
CA VAL A 111 3.77 -7.85 28.72
C VAL A 111 4.63 -7.27 27.61
N ALA A 112 5.81 -7.88 27.36
CA ALA A 112 6.67 -7.50 26.24
C ALA A 112 5.96 -7.61 24.88
N ARG A 113 5.15 -8.65 24.65
CA ARG A 113 4.37 -8.78 23.41
C ARG A 113 3.33 -7.68 23.24
N ARG A 114 2.64 -7.29 24.32
CA ARG A 114 1.71 -6.15 24.27
C ARG A 114 2.43 -4.86 23.92
N SER A 115 3.55 -4.54 24.58
CA SER A 115 4.29 -3.32 24.23
C SER A 115 4.74 -3.30 22.77
N VAL A 116 5.12 -4.46 22.24
CA VAL A 116 5.49 -4.60 20.83
C VAL A 116 4.30 -4.33 19.91
N PHE A 117 3.14 -4.95 20.13
CA PHE A 117 1.96 -4.70 19.31
C PHE A 117 1.45 -3.26 19.42
N ALA A 118 1.57 -2.62 20.60
CA ALA A 118 1.29 -1.19 20.75
C ALA A 118 2.24 -0.34 19.89
N GLY A 119 3.53 -0.70 19.85
CA GLY A 119 4.50 -0.09 18.95
C GLY A 119 4.14 -0.25 17.47
N LEU A 120 3.66 -1.43 17.05
CA LEU A 120 3.22 -1.69 15.66
C LEU A 120 2.00 -0.85 15.24
N ILE A 121 1.12 -0.48 16.18
CA ILE A 121 0.04 0.50 15.93
C ILE A 121 0.64 1.86 15.57
N GLY A 122 1.61 2.34 16.37
CA GLY A 122 2.34 3.58 16.09
C GLY A 122 3.10 3.54 14.76
N GLU A 123 3.72 2.40 14.45
CA GLU A 123 4.39 2.20 13.16
C GLU A 123 3.44 2.26 11.98
N THR A 124 2.23 1.71 12.11
CA THR A 124 1.22 1.81 11.06
C THR A 124 0.98 3.29 10.71
N ILE A 125 0.84 4.16 11.71
CA ILE A 125 0.64 5.59 11.52
C ILE A 125 1.87 6.22 10.84
N LEU A 126 3.08 5.91 11.32
CA LEU A 126 4.33 6.44 10.78
C LEU A 126 4.55 6.04 9.32
N TRP A 127 4.31 4.77 8.98
CA TRP A 127 4.43 4.28 7.61
C TRP A 127 3.36 4.87 6.70
N SER A 128 2.13 5.07 7.20
CA SER A 128 1.09 5.79 6.46
C SER A 128 1.49 7.24 6.19
N ALA A 129 2.09 7.93 7.17
CA ALA A 129 2.61 9.27 6.97
C ALA A 129 3.73 9.31 5.93
N ALA A 130 4.65 8.34 5.92
CA ALA A 130 5.71 8.24 4.90
C ALA A 130 5.13 8.00 3.49
N MET A 131 4.05 7.21 3.37
CA MET A 131 3.31 7.06 2.11
C MET A 131 2.64 8.37 1.68
N SER A 132 2.07 9.12 2.63
CA SER A 132 1.52 10.46 2.34
C SER A 132 2.59 11.43 1.84
N VAL A 133 3.82 11.36 2.35
CA VAL A 133 4.95 12.16 1.83
C VAL A 133 5.22 11.86 0.36
N ALA A 134 5.25 10.60 -0.06
CA ALA A 134 5.41 10.23 -1.46
C ALA A 134 4.25 10.76 -2.33
N LEU A 135 3.01 10.67 -1.84
CA LEU A 135 1.83 11.19 -2.53
C LEU A 135 1.85 12.71 -2.70
N VAL A 136 2.21 13.44 -1.64
CA VAL A 136 2.34 14.90 -1.67
C VAL A 136 3.46 15.29 -2.64
N THR A 137 4.59 14.60 -2.58
CA THR A 137 5.73 14.87 -3.47
C THR A 137 5.37 14.63 -4.93
N GLU A 138 4.71 13.52 -5.25
CA GLU A 138 4.17 13.29 -6.60
C GLU A 138 3.26 14.44 -7.05
N SER A 139 2.33 14.86 -6.20
CA SER A 139 1.39 15.94 -6.52
C SER A 139 2.10 17.27 -6.79
N LEU A 140 3.13 17.58 -6.01
CA LEU A 140 3.96 18.78 -6.18
C LEU A 140 4.77 18.71 -7.48
N VAL A 141 5.40 17.58 -7.78
CA VAL A 141 6.21 17.38 -8.98
C VAL A 141 5.36 17.46 -10.25
N VAL A 142 4.18 16.82 -10.25
CA VAL A 142 3.24 16.89 -11.37
C VAL A 142 2.78 18.33 -11.60
N ARG A 143 2.44 19.06 -10.52
CA ARG A 143 2.04 20.48 -10.60
C ARG A 143 3.18 21.37 -11.10
N TRP A 144 4.39 21.18 -10.58
CA TRP A 144 5.57 21.99 -10.91
C TRP A 144 5.99 21.81 -12.36
N LEU A 145 6.03 20.58 -12.87
CA LEU A 145 6.41 20.28 -14.24
C LEU A 145 5.26 20.48 -15.26
N GLY A 146 4.06 20.87 -14.80
CA GLY A 146 2.89 21.00 -15.66
C GLY A 146 2.47 19.68 -16.33
N LEU A 147 2.87 18.54 -15.74
CA LEU A 147 2.57 17.22 -16.25
C LEU A 147 1.08 16.93 -16.08
N GLY A 148 0.47 16.23 -17.04
CA GLY A 148 -0.97 15.93 -16.99
C GLY A 148 -1.90 17.08 -17.41
N ARG A 149 -1.38 18.24 -17.84
CA ARG A 149 -2.18 19.21 -18.60
C ARG A 149 -2.48 18.62 -19.97
N THR A 150 -3.68 18.05 -20.15
CA THR A 150 -4.19 17.80 -21.51
C THR A 150 -4.32 19.15 -22.23
N PRO A 151 -3.94 19.25 -23.52
CA PRO A 151 -4.21 20.45 -24.30
C PRO A 151 -5.69 20.83 -24.18
N PRO A 152 -6.04 22.12 -24.17
CA PRO A 152 -7.41 22.57 -23.95
C PRO A 152 -8.33 21.90 -24.97
N LEU A 153 -9.24 21.05 -24.47
CA LEU A 153 -10.33 20.53 -25.28
C LEU A 153 -11.26 21.69 -25.66
N PRO A 154 -11.89 21.67 -26.86
CA PRO A 154 -12.81 22.72 -27.29
C PRO A 154 -13.90 22.96 -26.23
N GLU A 155 -14.21 24.24 -25.99
CA GLU A 155 -15.00 24.77 -24.86
C GLU A 155 -16.35 24.05 -24.64
N VAL A 156 -16.94 23.50 -25.70
CA VAL A 156 -18.24 22.80 -25.68
C VAL A 156 -18.21 21.52 -24.82
N SER A 157 -17.05 20.88 -24.64
CA SER A 157 -16.92 19.67 -23.81
C SER A 157 -16.60 19.97 -22.33
N GLN A 158 -16.07 21.16 -22.04
CA GLN A 158 -15.65 21.54 -20.69
C GLN A 158 -16.84 21.83 -19.77
N ALA A 159 -17.95 22.36 -20.28
CA ALA A 159 -19.13 22.68 -19.48
C ALA A 159 -19.84 21.45 -18.88
N LYS A 160 -19.84 20.30 -19.57
CA LYS A 160 -20.38 19.03 -19.03
C LYS A 160 -19.38 18.32 -18.11
N SER A 161 -18.09 18.41 -18.41
CA SER A 161 -17.03 17.84 -17.55
C SER A 161 -16.90 18.60 -16.22
N ALA A 162 -16.97 19.93 -16.23
CA ALA A 162 -16.93 20.77 -15.03
C ALA A 162 -18.12 20.51 -14.08
N ARG A 163 -19.32 20.22 -14.61
CA ARG A 163 -20.49 19.83 -13.80
C ARG A 163 -20.33 18.46 -13.14
N SER A 164 -19.54 17.55 -13.73
CA SER A 164 -19.19 16.24 -13.16
C SER A 164 -17.90 16.27 -12.30
N ALA A 165 -17.04 17.28 -12.48
CA ALA A 165 -15.78 17.43 -11.76
C ALA A 165 -15.90 18.30 -10.49
N GLY A 166 -17.01 19.04 -10.34
CA GLY A 166 -17.23 19.99 -9.25
C GLY A 166 -18.04 19.48 -8.05
N GLN A 167 -18.67 18.30 -8.11
CA GLN A 167 -19.20 17.68 -6.90
C GLN A 167 -18.06 16.93 -6.22
N THR A 168 -17.41 17.59 -5.26
CA THR A 168 -16.66 16.90 -4.22
C THR A 168 -17.46 15.68 -3.80
N PRO A 169 -16.99 14.44 -3.99
CA PRO A 169 -17.67 13.29 -3.43
C PRO A 169 -17.80 13.59 -1.94
N GLY A 170 -19.04 13.63 -1.45
CA GLY A 170 -19.29 13.84 -0.03
C GLY A 170 -18.34 12.93 0.73
N TRP A 171 -17.59 13.47 1.68
CA TRP A 171 -16.64 12.72 2.50
C TRP A 171 -17.22 11.38 2.99
N ALA A 172 -18.54 11.33 3.23
CA ALA A 172 -19.31 10.13 3.51
C ALA A 172 -19.21 9.02 2.43
N VAL A 173 -19.33 9.37 1.14
CA VAL A 173 -19.16 8.43 0.01
C VAL A 173 -17.71 7.94 -0.07
N GLY A 174 -16.75 8.82 0.23
CA GLY A 174 -15.34 8.46 0.33
C GLY A 174 -15.08 7.45 1.44
N LEU A 175 -15.56 7.73 2.65
CA LEU A 175 -15.49 6.80 3.79
C LEU A 175 -16.19 5.47 3.50
N LEU A 176 -17.35 5.51 2.84
CA LEU A 176 -18.05 4.30 2.42
C LEU A 176 -17.20 3.46 1.46
N ALA A 177 -16.53 4.09 0.49
CA ALA A 177 -15.63 3.39 -0.42
C ALA A 177 -14.42 2.78 0.31
N THR A 178 -13.83 3.50 1.27
CA THR A 178 -12.77 2.95 2.13
C THR A 178 -13.28 1.78 2.96
N GLY A 179 -14.49 1.87 3.51
CA GLY A 179 -15.13 0.80 4.28
C GLY A 179 -15.39 -0.46 3.46
N ILE A 180 -15.98 -0.32 2.27
CA ILE A 180 -16.19 -1.43 1.33
C ILE A 180 -14.84 -2.08 0.99
N ALA A 181 -13.83 -1.28 0.65
CA ALA A 181 -12.51 -1.80 0.33
C ALA A 181 -11.87 -2.53 1.52
N ALA A 182 -11.97 -1.98 2.74
CA ALA A 182 -11.44 -2.62 3.94
C ALA A 182 -12.13 -3.96 4.23
N VAL A 183 -13.46 -4.01 4.16
CA VAL A 183 -14.25 -5.24 4.38
C VAL A 183 -13.88 -6.31 3.35
N VAL A 184 -13.91 -5.95 2.05
CA VAL A 184 -13.56 -6.90 0.99
C VAL A 184 -12.11 -7.36 1.12
N ALA A 185 -11.17 -6.47 1.46
CA ALA A 185 -9.77 -6.85 1.67
C ALA A 185 -9.65 -7.86 2.81
N VAL A 186 -10.29 -7.61 3.96
CA VAL A 186 -10.29 -8.54 5.11
C VAL A 186 -10.88 -9.90 4.72
N VAL A 187 -11.98 -9.93 3.98
CA VAL A 187 -12.58 -11.18 3.48
C VAL A 187 -11.60 -11.91 2.55
N VAL A 188 -11.03 -11.24 1.55
CA VAL A 188 -10.08 -11.90 0.63
C VAL A 188 -8.82 -12.35 1.36
N LEU A 189 -8.28 -11.55 2.28
CA LEU A 189 -7.16 -11.94 3.15
C LEU A 189 -7.49 -13.21 3.93
N SER A 190 -8.72 -13.35 4.44
CA SER A 190 -9.16 -14.55 5.18
C SER A 190 -9.10 -15.83 4.37
N GLN A 191 -9.32 -15.73 3.06
CA GLN A 191 -9.37 -16.87 2.16
C GLN A 191 -8.01 -17.18 1.52
N THR A 192 -7.17 -16.17 1.31
CA THR A 192 -5.93 -16.28 0.54
C THR A 192 -4.70 -16.56 1.40
N LEU A 193 -4.75 -16.17 2.67
CA LEU A 193 -3.64 -16.32 3.59
C LEU A 193 -3.67 -17.72 4.20
N ALA A 194 -2.96 -18.67 3.56
CA ALA A 194 -2.99 -20.07 3.96
C ALA A 194 -2.30 -20.29 5.32
N ARG A 195 -2.74 -21.37 5.96
CA ARG A 195 -2.21 -21.88 7.22
C ARG A 195 -0.97 -22.74 6.97
N THR A 196 0.05 -22.17 6.33
CA THR A 196 1.33 -22.86 6.14
C THR A 196 2.32 -22.51 7.26
N ASP A 197 3.02 -23.53 7.72
CA ASP A 197 4.03 -23.43 8.78
C ASP A 197 5.43 -23.13 8.22
N VAL A 198 5.63 -23.09 6.89
CA VAL A 198 6.95 -22.81 6.32
C VAL A 198 7.17 -21.30 6.19
N ALA A 199 8.01 -20.73 7.06
CA ALA A 199 8.21 -19.27 7.19
C ALA A 199 8.49 -18.52 5.87
N TRP A 200 9.29 -19.08 4.96
CA TRP A 200 9.58 -18.44 3.67
C TRP A 200 8.41 -18.49 2.67
N VAL A 201 7.72 -19.63 2.62
CA VAL A 201 6.50 -19.79 1.80
C VAL A 201 5.41 -18.87 2.32
N ALA A 202 5.25 -18.83 3.65
CA ALA A 202 4.34 -17.92 4.34
C ALA A 202 4.62 -16.46 3.98
N ARG A 203 5.88 -16.04 3.90
CA ARG A 203 6.23 -14.67 3.54
C ARG A 203 5.77 -14.28 2.14
N LYS A 204 6.18 -15.02 1.10
CA LYS A 204 5.78 -14.69 -0.28
C LYS A 204 4.27 -14.73 -0.45
N GLN A 205 3.63 -15.67 0.23
CA GLN A 205 2.18 -15.76 0.28
C GLN A 205 1.53 -14.55 0.92
N VAL A 206 2.08 -14.02 2.03
CA VAL A 206 1.58 -12.80 2.68
C VAL A 206 1.62 -11.62 1.72
N TYR A 207 2.71 -11.42 0.98
CA TYR A 207 2.83 -10.32 0.02
C TYR A 207 1.79 -10.46 -1.10
N PHE A 208 1.67 -11.66 -1.65
CA PHE A 208 0.68 -11.96 -2.68
C PHE A 208 -0.75 -11.74 -2.16
N ALA A 209 -1.09 -12.27 -0.98
CA ALA A 209 -2.42 -12.15 -0.37
C ALA A 209 -2.78 -10.68 -0.09
N LEU A 210 -1.85 -9.90 0.44
CA LEU A 210 -2.03 -8.46 0.64
C LEU A 210 -2.26 -7.74 -0.70
N GLY A 211 -1.36 -7.93 -1.67
CA GLY A 211 -1.48 -7.29 -2.98
C GLY A 211 -2.81 -7.65 -3.66
N LEU A 212 -3.17 -8.94 -3.69
CA LEU A 212 -4.39 -9.45 -4.30
C LEU A 212 -5.65 -8.95 -3.59
N SER A 213 -5.67 -8.96 -2.26
CA SER A 213 -6.84 -8.53 -1.48
C SER A 213 -7.17 -7.06 -1.70
N PHE A 214 -6.18 -6.17 -1.59
CA PHE A 214 -6.39 -4.73 -1.84
C PHE A 214 -6.64 -4.42 -3.32
N PHE A 215 -6.07 -5.21 -4.23
CA PHE A 215 -6.41 -5.16 -5.64
C PHE A 215 -7.89 -5.46 -5.90
N LEU A 216 -8.40 -6.60 -5.42
CA LEU A 216 -9.79 -6.99 -5.61
C LEU A 216 -10.75 -6.06 -4.86
N ALA A 217 -10.37 -5.61 -3.67
CA ALA A 217 -11.14 -4.68 -2.87
C ALA A 217 -11.33 -3.31 -3.53
N SER A 218 -10.23 -2.71 -4.01
CA SER A 218 -10.29 -1.43 -4.72
C SER A 218 -11.00 -1.56 -6.06
N LEU A 219 -10.81 -2.69 -6.77
CA LEU A 219 -11.54 -3.02 -7.99
C LEU A 219 -13.06 -3.05 -7.71
N ALA A 220 -13.49 -3.81 -6.70
CA ALA A 220 -14.89 -3.94 -6.32
C ALA A 220 -15.48 -2.58 -5.88
N ALA A 221 -14.79 -1.84 -5.02
CA ALA A 221 -15.23 -0.51 -4.58
C ALA A 221 -15.37 0.46 -5.77
N SER A 222 -14.46 0.40 -6.75
CA SER A 222 -14.54 1.21 -7.97
C SER A 222 -15.72 0.83 -8.88
N GLN A 223 -16.21 -0.43 -8.81
CA GLN A 223 -17.41 -0.84 -9.54
C GLN A 223 -18.70 -0.36 -8.87
N VAL A 224 -18.73 -0.33 -7.54
CA VAL A 224 -19.90 0.12 -6.77
C VAL A 224 -20.00 1.64 -6.74
N LEU A 225 -18.86 2.33 -6.59
CA LEU A 225 -18.79 3.78 -6.40
C LEU A 225 -17.86 4.44 -7.45
N PRO A 226 -18.28 4.53 -8.72
CA PRO A 226 -17.41 4.90 -9.86
C PRO A 226 -16.94 6.36 -9.87
N HIS A 227 -17.45 7.21 -8.96
CA HIS A 227 -17.13 8.65 -8.89
C HIS A 227 -16.27 9.02 -7.68
N VAL A 228 -15.77 8.03 -6.94
CA VAL A 228 -14.95 8.29 -5.75
C VAL A 228 -13.50 8.53 -6.14
N ALA A 229 -12.87 9.54 -5.54
CA ALA A 229 -11.46 9.82 -5.74
C ALA A 229 -10.60 8.62 -5.30
N GLY A 230 -9.63 8.23 -6.12
CA GLY A 230 -8.81 7.04 -5.89
C GLY A 230 -8.11 7.01 -4.52
N PHE A 231 -7.82 8.19 -3.96
CA PHE A 231 -7.25 8.39 -2.63
C PHE A 231 -8.00 7.63 -1.52
N TRP A 232 -9.33 7.56 -1.57
CA TRP A 232 -10.12 6.86 -0.54
C TRP A 232 -9.83 5.36 -0.49
N HIS A 233 -9.48 4.74 -1.62
CA HIS A 233 -9.07 3.33 -1.67
C HIS A 233 -7.65 3.11 -1.12
N LEU A 234 -6.82 4.15 -1.09
CA LEU A 234 -5.46 4.12 -0.54
C LEU A 234 -5.44 4.18 0.99
N LEU A 235 -6.54 4.61 1.63
CA LEU A 235 -6.69 4.57 3.07
C LEU A 235 -7.00 3.16 3.59
N ALA A 236 -7.54 2.27 2.74
CA ALA A 236 -7.96 0.93 3.16
C ALA A 236 -6.81 0.10 3.77
N PRO A 237 -5.57 0.07 3.22
CA PRO A 237 -4.43 -0.58 3.87
C PRO A 237 -4.16 -0.10 5.30
N THR A 238 -4.28 1.20 5.56
CA THR A 238 -4.11 1.77 6.91
C THR A 238 -5.25 1.34 7.83
N VAL A 239 -6.49 1.44 7.34
CA VAL A 239 -7.71 1.08 8.07
C VAL A 239 -7.75 -0.41 8.39
N VAL A 240 -7.15 -1.28 7.59
CA VAL A 240 -7.03 -2.71 7.88
C VAL A 240 -5.86 -2.98 8.83
N SER A 241 -4.71 -2.34 8.66
CA SER A 241 -3.51 -2.57 9.50
C SER A 241 -3.68 -2.13 10.97
N LEU A 242 -4.46 -1.08 11.23
CA LEU A 242 -4.68 -0.57 12.59
C LEU A 242 -5.48 -1.55 13.48
N PRO A 243 -6.68 -2.04 13.08
CA PRO A 243 -7.43 -3.03 13.84
C PRO A 243 -6.68 -4.34 14.03
N THR A 244 -5.92 -4.80 13.03
CA THR A 244 -5.18 -6.07 13.15
C THR A 244 -4.10 -5.98 14.22
N SER A 245 -3.34 -4.88 14.24
CA SER A 245 -2.36 -4.60 15.29
C SER A 245 -3.01 -4.38 16.66
N SER A 246 -4.17 -3.71 16.70
CA SER A 246 -4.94 -3.46 17.94
C SER A 246 -5.53 -4.74 18.53
N TRP A 247 -6.00 -5.66 17.68
CA TRP A 247 -6.49 -6.97 18.10
C TRP A 247 -5.34 -7.80 18.69
N ALA A 248 -4.19 -7.81 18.01
CA ALA A 248 -2.98 -8.48 18.48
C ALA A 248 -2.47 -7.94 19.83
N TRP A 249 -2.64 -6.64 20.06
CA TRP A 249 -2.31 -6.02 21.33
C TRP A 249 -3.21 -6.50 22.49
N ARG A 250 -4.52 -6.68 22.25
CA ARG A 250 -5.46 -7.15 23.27
C ARG A 250 -5.24 -8.63 23.60
N GLU A 251 -5.05 -9.44 22.56
CA GLU A 251 -4.86 -10.88 22.65
C GLU A 251 -3.48 -11.25 22.09
N PRO A 252 -2.39 -10.91 22.80
CA PRO A 252 -1.06 -11.30 22.39
C PRO A 252 -1.00 -12.83 22.46
N VAL A 253 -0.67 -13.45 21.34
CA VAL A 253 -0.33 -14.87 21.33
C VAL A 253 0.84 -15.02 22.30
N THR A 254 0.78 -15.89 23.31
CA THR A 254 1.88 -16.08 24.30
C THR A 254 2.54 -17.43 24.17
N ARG A 255 1.83 -18.45 23.67
CA ARG A 255 2.41 -19.76 23.41
C ARG A 255 3.02 -19.81 22.02
N ILE A 256 4.35 -19.84 21.97
CA ILE A 256 5.10 -20.38 20.84
C ILE A 256 5.69 -21.71 21.33
N GLN A 257 4.85 -22.74 21.49
CA GLN A 257 5.35 -24.11 21.50
C GLN A 257 5.80 -24.38 20.05
N TYR A 258 7.08 -24.15 19.77
CA TYR A 258 7.64 -24.27 18.42
C TYR A 258 7.31 -25.67 17.84
N TYR A 259 6.51 -25.74 16.77
CA TYR A 259 6.50 -26.81 15.75
C TYR A 259 6.20 -28.30 16.07
N GLU A 260 5.97 -28.75 17.31
CA GLU A 260 5.94 -30.21 17.55
C GLU A 260 4.58 -30.89 17.79
N ALA A 261 3.42 -30.24 17.71
CA ALA A 261 2.18 -30.99 18.01
C ALA A 261 0.85 -30.69 17.26
N ILE A 262 0.50 -29.50 16.79
CA ILE A 262 -0.93 -29.25 16.38
C ILE A 262 -1.11 -28.26 15.21
N PRO A 263 -2.04 -28.50 14.25
CA PRO A 263 -2.29 -27.70 13.03
C PRO A 263 -3.02 -26.36 13.24
N GLU A 264 -2.86 -25.72 14.39
CA GLU A 264 -3.62 -24.52 14.75
C GLU A 264 -2.68 -23.33 15.00
N LEU A 265 -2.31 -22.67 13.91
CA LEU A 265 -1.80 -21.30 13.94
C LEU A 265 -2.73 -20.39 14.78
N PRO A 266 -2.19 -19.34 15.44
CA PRO A 266 -2.98 -18.51 16.33
C PRO A 266 -4.26 -18.01 15.66
N ARG A 267 -5.36 -17.93 16.44
CA ARG A 267 -6.69 -17.43 16.00
C ARG A 267 -6.62 -16.08 15.27
N ASN A 268 -5.53 -15.33 15.43
CA ASN A 268 -5.33 -13.98 14.90
C ASN A 268 -4.54 -14.00 13.58
N TRP A 269 -5.06 -14.71 12.57
CA TRP A 269 -4.42 -14.91 11.25
C TRP A 269 -4.15 -13.60 10.48
N LEU A 270 -4.86 -12.53 10.80
CA LEU A 270 -4.64 -11.17 10.29
C LEU A 270 -3.40 -10.46 10.86
N VAL A 271 -2.65 -11.07 11.79
CA VAL A 271 -1.50 -10.42 12.46
C VAL A 271 -0.16 -10.85 11.81
N ARG A 272 -0.21 -11.55 10.67
CA ARG A 272 0.98 -12.17 10.08
C ARG A 272 1.88 -11.23 9.28
N ALA A 273 1.35 -10.08 8.88
CA ALA A 273 2.10 -9.09 8.13
C ALA A 273 2.51 -7.93 9.04
N LEU A 274 3.70 -7.40 8.81
CA LEU A 274 4.13 -6.16 9.46
C LEU A 274 3.35 -4.96 8.89
N PRO A 275 3.19 -3.86 9.65
CA PRO A 275 2.53 -2.65 9.17
C PRO A 275 3.08 -2.15 7.83
N VAL A 276 4.40 -2.19 7.66
CA VAL A 276 5.06 -1.79 6.42
C VAL A 276 4.67 -2.69 5.23
N GLU A 277 4.43 -3.98 5.46
CA GLU A 277 4.02 -4.94 4.42
C GLU A 277 2.57 -4.69 4.00
N TYR A 278 1.69 -4.44 4.98
CA TYR A 278 0.31 -3.99 4.73
C TYR A 278 0.28 -2.75 3.84
N LEU A 279 1.08 -1.75 4.19
CA LEU A 279 1.07 -0.47 3.49
C LEU A 279 1.74 -0.57 2.13
N SER A 280 2.90 -1.24 2.00
CA SER A 280 3.57 -1.37 0.71
C SER A 280 2.72 -2.19 -0.27
N MET A 281 2.36 -3.42 0.10
CA MET A 281 1.61 -4.31 -0.80
C MET A 281 0.15 -3.89 -0.97
N GLY A 282 -0.46 -3.37 0.10
CA GLY A 282 -1.83 -2.87 0.03
C GLY A 282 -1.97 -1.63 -0.84
N VAL A 283 -1.04 -0.68 -0.77
CA VAL A 283 -1.05 0.49 -1.67
C VAL A 283 -0.82 0.07 -3.12
N ILE A 284 0.12 -0.85 -3.38
CA ILE A 284 0.34 -1.42 -4.73
C ILE A 284 -0.97 -2.03 -5.26
N GLY A 285 -1.59 -2.92 -4.48
CA GLY A 285 -2.85 -3.56 -4.84
C GLY A 285 -3.94 -2.54 -5.11
N SER A 286 -4.16 -1.60 -4.20
CA SER A 286 -5.19 -0.56 -4.32
C SER A 286 -5.02 0.30 -5.58
N ILE A 287 -3.81 0.75 -5.90
CA ILE A 287 -3.56 1.56 -7.10
C ILE A 287 -3.87 0.78 -8.37
N LEU A 288 -3.40 -0.46 -8.46
CA LEU A 288 -3.63 -1.31 -9.62
C LEU A 288 -5.13 -1.63 -9.81
N GLY A 289 -5.84 -1.88 -8.71
CA GLY A 289 -7.28 -2.17 -8.75
C GLY A 289 -8.11 -0.96 -9.13
N VAL A 290 -7.76 0.25 -8.67
CA VAL A 290 -8.36 1.51 -9.14
C VAL A 290 -8.11 1.71 -10.64
N TRP A 291 -6.87 1.50 -11.11
CA TRP A 291 -6.53 1.68 -12.52
C TRP A 291 -7.28 0.71 -13.44
N ILE A 292 -7.44 -0.56 -13.03
CA ILE A 292 -8.18 -1.56 -13.80
C ILE A 292 -9.69 -1.30 -13.68
N GLY A 293 -10.19 -0.97 -12.50
CA GLY A 293 -11.60 -0.67 -12.26
C GLY A 293 -12.11 0.50 -13.10
N GLY A 294 -11.31 1.57 -13.22
CA GLY A 294 -11.61 2.70 -14.09
C GLY A 294 -11.75 2.31 -15.57
N ARG A 295 -10.86 1.44 -16.07
CA ARG A 295 -10.93 0.95 -17.46
C ARG A 295 -12.15 0.09 -17.73
N LEU A 296 -12.50 -0.79 -16.79
CA LEU A 296 -13.70 -1.63 -16.91
C LEU A 296 -14.97 -0.76 -16.94
N ALA A 297 -15.04 0.25 -16.07
CA ALA A 297 -16.15 1.18 -16.05
C ALA A 297 -16.27 1.98 -17.36
N ALA A 298 -15.14 2.45 -17.92
CA ALA A 298 -15.12 3.15 -19.20
C ALA A 298 -15.56 2.25 -20.37
N THR A 299 -15.06 1.02 -20.44
CA THR A 299 -15.45 0.03 -21.47
C THR A 299 -16.96 -0.25 -21.42
N ARG A 300 -17.54 -0.44 -20.23
CA ARG A 300 -18.99 -0.68 -20.10
C ARG A 300 -19.82 0.51 -20.58
N ARG A 301 -19.41 1.74 -20.26
CA ARG A 301 -20.12 2.95 -20.74
C ARG A 301 -20.04 3.09 -22.25
N ALA A 302 -18.90 2.75 -22.85
CA ALA A 302 -18.74 2.76 -24.31
C ALA A 302 -19.65 1.71 -24.97
N GLY A 303 -19.74 0.50 -24.40
CA GLY A 303 -20.63 -0.55 -24.89
C GLY A 303 -22.12 -0.24 -24.74
N ALA A 304 -22.52 0.52 -23.72
CA ALA A 304 -23.92 0.93 -23.52
C ALA A 304 -24.36 2.08 -24.45
N ALA A 305 -23.43 2.76 -25.11
CA ALA A 305 -23.70 3.88 -26.01
C ALA A 305 -23.68 3.48 -27.51
N ALA A 306 -23.33 2.23 -27.81
CA ALA A 306 -23.33 1.65 -29.15
C ALA A 306 -24.65 0.89 -29.37
#